data_AF-A0A661CFX2-F1
#
_entry.id   AF-A0A661CFX2-F1
#
_cell.length_a   1.000
_cell.length_b   1.000
_cell.length_c   1.000
_cell.angle_alpha   90.00
_cell.angle_beta   90.00
_cell.angle_gamma   90.00
#
_symmetry.space_group_name_H-M   'P 1'
#
loop_
_entity.id
_entity.type
_entity.pdbx_description
1 polymer ?
#
loop_
_entity_poly.entity_id
_entity_poly.type
_entity_poly.pdbx_seq_one_letter_code
_entity_poly.pdbx_strand_id
1 'polypeptide(L)'
;MLHNQPITNNTNCQKAINISRLKICHIKCFDEIEINLNSSFNTTLIIGVNARRKSTLLQLIALGLNGIKTVPFPYSWKQVVKTNAHHGTFEMDIVFDGKLTQLNHCSEKVQRLTFP
;
A
#
# COMPACT_ATOMS: atom_id res chain seq x y z
N MET A 1 30.75 -44.75 11.56
CA MET A 1 29.63 -44.11 12.28
C MET A 1 29.76 -42.61 12.06
N LEU A 2 28.98 -42.04 11.14
CA LEU A 2 29.01 -40.61 10.82
C LEU A 2 28.01 -39.89 11.72
N HIS A 3 28.52 -38.97 12.53
CA HIS A 3 27.73 -38.10 13.40
C HIS A 3 27.06 -37.03 12.54
N ASN A 4 25.77 -37.21 12.23
CA ASN A 4 24.96 -36.14 11.64
C ASN A 4 24.54 -35.19 12.76
N GLN A 5 25.18 -34.02 12.82
CA GLN A 5 24.67 -32.91 13.63
C GLN A 5 23.40 -32.35 12.97
N PRO A 6 22.36 -31.98 13.75
CA PRO A 6 21.17 -31.35 13.20
C PRO A 6 21.51 -29.95 12.72
N ILE A 7 21.20 -29.68 11.45
CA ILE A 7 21.20 -28.35 10.87
C ILE A 7 20.20 -27.52 11.66
N THR A 8 20.69 -26.63 12.52
CA THR A 8 19.86 -25.62 13.17
C THR A 8 19.40 -24.64 12.10
N ASN A 9 18.18 -24.82 11.62
CA ASN A 9 17.47 -23.80 10.86
C ASN A 9 17.26 -22.62 11.80
N ASN A 10 18.17 -21.64 11.76
CA ASN A 10 17.93 -20.31 12.29
C ASN A 10 16.77 -19.71 11.49
N THR A 11 15.54 -19.96 11.95
CA THR A 11 14.40 -19.14 11.61
C THR A 11 14.63 -17.78 12.25
N ASN A 12 15.35 -16.91 11.54
CA ASN A 12 15.15 -15.48 11.70
C ASN A 12 13.64 -15.27 11.61
N CYS A 13 13.02 -15.05 12.76
CA CYS A 13 11.61 -14.68 12.86
C CYS A 13 11.52 -13.29 12.25
N GLN A 14 11.50 -13.24 10.91
CA GLN A 14 11.32 -12.00 10.17
C GLN A 14 10.02 -11.42 10.69
N LYS A 15 10.12 -10.27 11.35
CA LYS A 15 8.95 -9.51 11.75
C LYS A 15 8.22 -9.10 10.48
N ALA A 16 7.24 -9.89 10.07
CA ALA A 16 6.46 -9.66 8.88
C ALA A 16 5.34 -8.66 9.20
N ILE A 17 5.15 -7.68 8.33
CA ILE A 17 3.97 -6.81 8.36
C ILE A 17 2.92 -7.48 7.48
N ASN A 18 1.77 -7.80 8.07
CA ASN A 18 0.63 -8.31 7.31
C ASN A 18 -0.30 -7.14 7.00
N ILE A 19 -0.65 -6.95 5.74
CA ILE A 19 -1.68 -5.98 5.34
C ILE A 19 -3.02 -6.70 5.38
N SER A 20 -3.96 -6.26 6.22
CA SER A 20 -5.28 -6.88 6.39
C SER A 20 -6.37 -6.22 5.54
N ARG A 21 -6.25 -4.90 5.32
CA ARG A 21 -7.24 -4.12 4.58
C ARG A 21 -6.57 -2.98 3.83
N LEU A 22 -7.08 -2.68 2.65
CA LEU A 22 -6.76 -1.49 1.86
C LEU A 22 -8.06 -0.80 1.47
N LYS A 23 -8.17 0.51 1.68
CA LYS A 23 -9.27 1.32 1.17
C LYS A 23 -8.74 2.53 0.41
N ILE A 24 -9.28 2.77 -0.77
CA ILE A 24 -8.87 3.87 -1.64
C ILE A 24 -10.13 4.62 -2.06
N CYS A 25 -10.15 5.94 -1.85
CA CYS A 25 -11.21 6.82 -2.32
C CYS A 25 -10.62 7.94 -3.17
N HIS A 26 -11.21 8.18 -4.35
CA HIS A 26 -10.95 9.32 -5.22
C HIS A 26 -9.48 9.53 -5.64
N ILE A 27 -8.70 8.45 -5.69
CA ILE A 27 -7.31 8.46 -6.17
C ILE A 27 -7.29 7.90 -7.60
N LYS A 28 -6.78 8.70 -8.55
CA LYS A 28 -6.60 8.29 -9.95
C LYS A 28 -7.90 7.73 -10.57
N CYS A 29 -7.96 6.41 -10.81
CA CYS A 29 -9.13 5.74 -11.41
C CYS A 29 -10.01 5.04 -10.37
N PHE A 30 -9.63 5.06 -9.10
CA PHE A 30 -10.42 4.50 -8.02
C PHE A 30 -11.39 5.58 -7.55
N ASP A 31 -12.69 5.35 -7.77
CA ASP A 31 -13.74 6.14 -7.15
C ASP A 31 -13.82 5.79 -5.68
N GLU A 32 -14.09 4.52 -5.41
CA GLU A 32 -14.02 3.90 -4.11
C GLU A 32 -13.72 2.42 -4.32
N ILE A 33 -12.76 1.89 -3.58
CA ILE A 33 -12.48 0.46 -3.55
C ILE A 33 -11.99 0.09 -2.15
N GLU A 34 -12.45 -1.06 -1.68
CA GLU A 34 -11.99 -1.69 -0.45
C GLU A 34 -11.57 -3.13 -0.76
N ILE A 35 -10.36 -3.49 -0.32
CA ILE A 35 -9.75 -4.79 -0.55
C ILE A 35 -9.42 -5.38 0.82
N ASN A 36 -10.11 -6.46 1.15
CA ASN A 36 -9.84 -7.25 2.34
C ASN A 36 -8.82 -8.34 1.99
N LEU A 37 -7.67 -8.32 2.65
CA LEU A 37 -6.56 -9.27 2.48
C LEU A 37 -6.49 -10.29 3.62
N ASN A 38 -7.51 -10.34 4.48
CA ASN A 38 -7.71 -11.36 5.52
C ASN A 38 -8.10 -12.72 4.90
N SER A 39 -7.27 -13.23 4.01
CA SER A 39 -7.46 -14.51 3.36
C SER A 39 -6.68 -15.60 4.08
N SER A 40 -7.22 -16.82 4.11
CA SER A 40 -6.49 -18.03 4.49
C SER A 40 -5.42 -18.42 3.46
N PHE A 41 -5.39 -17.76 2.30
CA PHE A 41 -4.42 -18.01 1.25
C PHE A 41 -3.20 -17.10 1.39
N ASN A 42 -2.01 -17.69 1.31
CA ASN A 42 -0.72 -16.97 1.41
C ASN A 42 -0.40 -16.09 0.19
N THR A 43 -1.21 -16.17 -0.88
CA THR A 43 -0.94 -15.48 -2.15
C THR A 43 -2.18 -14.70 -2.60
N THR A 44 -2.02 -13.41 -2.84
CA THR A 44 -3.04 -12.57 -3.47
C THR A 44 -2.62 -12.24 -4.91
N LEU A 45 -3.51 -12.47 -5.88
CA LEU A 45 -3.27 -12.15 -7.29
C LEU A 45 -4.06 -10.90 -7.71
N ILE A 46 -3.36 -9.90 -8.26
CA ILE A 46 -3.98 -8.69 -8.81
C ILE A 46 -4.02 -8.80 -10.34
N ILE A 47 -5.20 -9.08 -10.89
CA ILE A 47 -5.46 -9.13 -12.33
C ILE A 47 -6.27 -7.93 -12.81
N GLY A 48 -6.11 -7.59 -14.09
CA GLY A 48 -6.88 -6.52 -14.71
C GLY A 48 -6.28 -6.16 -16.06
N VAL A 49 -7.09 -5.54 -16.93
CA VAL A 49 -6.66 -5.11 -18.26
C VAL A 49 -5.47 -4.14 -18.20
N ASN A 50 -4.75 -4.03 -19.32
CA ASN A 50 -3.66 -3.06 -19.44
C ASN A 50 -4.16 -1.63 -19.18
N ALA A 51 -3.26 -0.78 -18.68
CA ALA A 51 -3.55 0.60 -18.27
C ALA A 51 -4.59 0.79 -17.15
N ARG A 52 -5.14 -0.28 -16.54
CA ARG A 52 -5.93 -0.20 -15.30
C ARG A 52 -5.11 -0.23 -14.02
N ARG A 53 -3.92 0.38 -14.09
CA ARG A 53 -3.20 0.94 -12.94
C ARG A 53 -2.98 -0.01 -11.76
N LYS A 54 -2.78 -1.30 -12.04
CA LYS A 54 -2.31 -2.31 -11.06
C LYS A 54 -1.07 -1.83 -10.29
N SER A 55 -0.17 -1.14 -10.99
CA SER A 55 1.01 -0.49 -10.38
C SER A 55 0.66 0.63 -9.41
N THR A 56 -0.43 1.38 -9.61
CA THR A 56 -0.89 2.42 -8.69
C THR A 56 -1.28 1.84 -7.34
N LEU A 57 -1.91 0.67 -7.29
CA LEU A 57 -2.20 -0.02 -6.02
C LEU A 57 -0.91 -0.35 -5.26
N LEU A 58 0.09 -0.91 -5.94
CA LEU A 58 1.40 -1.22 -5.34
C LEU A 58 2.14 0.05 -4.88
N GLN A 59 2.06 1.14 -5.64
CA GLN A 59 2.63 2.43 -5.28
C GLN A 59 1.95 3.03 -4.03
N LEU A 60 0.61 2.89 -3.90
CA LEU A 60 -0.11 3.34 -2.71
C LEU A 60 0.32 2.57 -1.47
N ILE A 61 0.45 1.24 -1.56
CA ILE A 61 0.99 0.42 -0.47
C ILE A 61 2.38 0.92 -0.05
N ALA A 62 3.29 1.13 -1.01
CA ALA A 62 4.63 1.63 -0.73
C ALA A 62 4.63 3.01 -0.06
N LEU A 63 3.74 3.92 -0.47
CA LEU A 63 3.58 5.24 0.15
C LEU A 63 3.07 5.13 1.59
N GLY A 64 2.05 4.29 1.82
CA GLY A 64 1.47 4.05 3.13
C GLY A 64 2.48 3.47 4.12
N LEU A 65 3.28 2.48 3.69
CA LEU A 65 4.32 1.86 4.53
C LEU A 65 5.47 2.82 4.86
N ASN A 66 5.84 3.70 3.93
CA ASN A 66 6.91 4.68 4.16
C ASN A 66 6.48 5.90 4.99
N GLY A 67 5.19 6.01 5.36
CA GLY A 67 4.66 7.17 6.07
C GLY A 67 4.79 8.48 5.29
N ILE A 68 5.00 8.41 3.98
CA ILE A 68 5.16 9.57 3.11
C ILE A 68 3.77 10.21 2.97
N LYS A 69 3.59 11.41 3.53
CA LYS A 69 2.33 12.16 3.51
C LYS A 69 2.10 12.95 2.22
N THR A 70 3.15 13.14 1.43
CA THR A 70 3.10 13.89 0.17
C THR A 70 3.87 13.12 -0.89
N VAL A 71 3.19 12.76 -1.97
CA VAL A 71 3.80 12.00 -3.07
C VAL A 71 4.97 12.80 -3.64
N PRO A 72 6.21 12.29 -3.59
CA PRO A 72 7.36 13.08 -3.98
C PRO A 72 7.25 13.48 -5.46
N PHE A 73 7.55 14.76 -5.74
CA PHE A 73 7.55 15.36 -7.08
C PHE A 73 8.22 14.50 -8.19
N PRO A 74 9.32 13.73 -7.96
CA PRO A 74 9.92 12.92 -9.02
C PRO A 74 9.06 11.77 -9.53
N TYR A 75 8.01 11.33 -8.83
CA TYR A 75 7.20 10.18 -9.26
C TYR A 75 6.19 10.50 -10.38
N SER A 76 6.21 11.71 -10.94
CA SER A 76 5.30 12.14 -12.02
C SER A 76 3.81 11.90 -11.70
N TRP A 77 3.48 11.80 -10.42
CA TRP A 77 2.12 11.67 -9.90
C TRP A 77 1.41 13.02 -9.90
N LYS A 78 1.48 13.74 -11.02
CA LYS A 78 0.66 14.93 -11.26
C LYS A 78 -0.81 14.50 -11.15
N GLN A 79 -1.62 15.25 -10.39
CA GLN A 79 -3.06 14.97 -10.18
C GLN A 79 -3.31 13.57 -9.59
N VAL A 80 -2.90 13.36 -8.33
CA VAL A 80 -3.20 12.12 -7.57
C VAL A 80 -4.69 12.01 -7.30
N VAL A 81 -5.28 13.12 -6.83
CA VAL A 81 -6.71 13.28 -6.63
C VAL A 81 -7.41 13.28 -7.99
N LYS A 82 -8.51 12.53 -8.08
CA LYS A 82 -9.35 12.45 -9.27
C LYS A 82 -9.84 13.86 -9.67
N THR A 83 -9.97 14.12 -10.98
CA THR A 83 -10.24 15.47 -11.52
C THR A 83 -11.43 16.19 -10.88
N ASN A 84 -12.48 15.45 -10.48
CA ASN A 84 -13.71 15.99 -9.90
C ASN A 84 -13.78 15.87 -8.36
N ALA A 85 -12.72 15.38 -7.70
CA ALA A 85 -12.66 15.28 -6.26
C ALA A 85 -11.84 16.42 -5.65
N HIS A 86 -12.15 16.78 -4.40
CA HIS A 86 -11.39 17.78 -3.63
C HIS A 86 -10.21 17.16 -2.88
N HIS A 87 -10.36 15.91 -2.46
CA HIS A 87 -9.35 15.12 -1.75
C HIS A 87 -9.39 13.67 -2.26
N GLY A 88 -8.30 12.94 -2.03
CA GLY A 88 -8.24 11.50 -2.20
C GLY A 88 -7.67 10.85 -0.94
N THR A 89 -8.22 9.72 -0.53
CA THR A 89 -7.78 9.01 0.66
C THR A 89 -7.26 7.62 0.31
N PHE A 90 -6.26 7.20 1.06
CA PHE A 90 -5.76 5.85 1.09
C PHE A 90 -5.61 5.43 2.55
N GLU A 91 -6.29 4.36 2.93
CA GLU A 91 -6.24 3.77 4.26
C GLU A 91 -5.72 2.34 4.15
N MET A 92 -4.91 1.94 5.11
CA MET A 92 -4.33 0.62 5.16
C MET A 92 -4.30 0.12 6.60
N ASP A 93 -4.90 -1.03 6.84
CA ASP A 93 -4.77 -1.70 8.13
C ASP A 93 -3.63 -2.71 8.03
N ILE A 94 -2.68 -2.62 8.97
CA ILE A 94 -1.56 -3.53 9.09
C ILE A 94 -1.59 -4.25 10.44
N VAL A 95 -1.15 -5.50 10.46
CA VAL A 95 -0.91 -6.28 11.65
C VAL A 95 0.59 -6.48 11.79
N PHE A 96 1.15 -6.00 12.90
CA PHE A 96 2.56 -6.13 13.25
C PHE A 96 2.67 -6.54 14.72
N ASP A 97 3.47 -7.57 15.00
CA ASP A 97 3.60 -8.16 16.35
C ASP A 97 2.22 -8.45 17.01
N GLY A 98 1.26 -8.95 16.23
CA GLY A 98 -0.10 -9.28 16.67
C GLY A 98 -1.02 -8.08 16.92
N LYS A 99 -0.52 -6.84 16.74
CA LYS A 99 -1.29 -5.61 16.95
C LYS A 99 -1.77 -5.03 15.62
N LEU A 100 -3.08 -4.74 15.56
CA LEU A 100 -3.67 -3.99 14.46
C LEU A 100 -3.31 -2.51 14.56
N THR A 101 -2.79 -1.94 13.48
CA THR A 101 -2.48 -0.52 13.33
C THR A 101 -3.08 -0.01 12.02
N GLN A 102 -3.83 1.08 12.09
CA GLN A 102 -4.37 1.73 10.91
C GLN A 102 -3.44 2.85 10.46
N LEU A 103 -3.12 2.87 9.17
CA LEU A 103 -2.33 3.89 8.50
C LEU A 103 -3.22 4.66 7.53
N ASN A 104 -3.38 5.96 7.76
CA ASN A 104 -4.25 6.82 6.96
C ASN A 104 -3.42 7.86 6.22
N HIS A 105 -3.67 7.98 4.92
CA HIS A 105 -3.06 8.96 4.03
C HIS A 105 -4.15 9.76 3.32
N CYS A 106 -4.15 11.07 3.53
CA CYS A 106 -5.04 11.99 2.81
C CYS A 106 -4.18 12.86 1.89
N SER A 107 -4.48 12.84 0.60
CA SER A 107 -3.90 13.77 -0.37
C SER A 107 -4.92 14.84 -0.70
N GLU A 108 -4.58 16.08 -0.42
CA GLU A 108 -5.35 17.22 -0.90
C GLU A 108 -5.03 17.50 -2.36
N LYS A 109 -6.02 18.03 -3.10
CA LYS A 109 -5.80 18.51 -4.46
C LYS A 109 -4.95 19.78 -4.37
N VAL A 110 -3.63 19.62 -4.38
CA VAL A 110 -2.70 20.74 -4.52
C VAL A 110 -2.94 21.35 -5.90
N GLN A 111 -3.80 22.37 -5.97
CA GLN A 111 -3.85 23.29 -7.09
C GLN A 111 -2.47 23.93 -7.17
N ARG A 112 -1.73 23.62 -8.25
CA ARG A 112 -0.45 24.23 -8.66
C ARG A 112 0.41 24.77 -7.49
N LEU A 113 1.48 24.06 -7.17
CA LEU A 113 2.66 24.74 -6.63
C LEU A 113 3.22 25.66 -7.73
N THR A 114 2.74 26.89 -7.79
CA THR A 114 3.51 28.01 -8.33
C THR A 114 4.64 28.28 -7.36
N PHE A 115 5.87 28.06 -7.80
CA PHE A 115 7.04 28.58 -7.13
C PHE A 115 7.31 30.01 -7.66
N PRO A 116 7.78 30.95 -6.83
CA PRO A 116 8.28 32.24 -7.30
C PRO A 116 9.46 32.06 -8.26
#